data_AF-A0A0V7Z942-F1
#
_entry.id   AF-A0A0V7Z942-F1
#
_cell.length_a   1.000
_cell.length_b   1.000
_cell.length_c   1.000
_cell.angle_alpha   90.00
_cell.angle_beta   90.00
_cell.angle_gamma   90.00
#
_symmetry.space_group_name_H-M   'P 1'
#
loop_
_entity.id
_entity.type
_entity.pdbx_description
1 polymer ?
#
loop_
_entity_poly.entity_id
_entity_poly.type
_entity_poly.pdbx_seq_one_letter_code
_entity_poly.pdbx_strand_id
1 'polypeptide(L)' 'MSILTLPSTTTSTRSTNRLARPSLLRLWLQRIRTRRSLAALDPDQLRDAGIEPWRLRHEIRKPFWRG' A
#
# COMPACT_ATOMS: atom_id res chain seq x y z
N MET A 1 9.55 -11.88 -57.27
CA MET A 1 9.05 -12.30 -55.94
C MET A 1 9.24 -11.14 -54.99
N SER A 2 8.19 -10.36 -54.73
CA SER A 2 8.26 -9.16 -53.89
C SER A 2 7.59 -9.46 -52.55
N ILE A 3 8.36 -9.47 -51.47
CA ILE A 3 7.82 -9.55 -50.11
C ILE A 3 7.45 -8.15 -49.63
N LEU A 4 6.16 -7.87 -49.55
CA LEU A 4 5.65 -6.65 -48.91
C LEU A 4 5.70 -6.88 -47.39
N THR A 5 6.74 -6.37 -46.75
CA THR A 5 6.83 -6.33 -45.29
C THR A 5 5.93 -5.20 -44.78
N LEU A 6 4.79 -5.56 -44.19
CA LEU A 6 3.89 -4.64 -43.51
C LEU A 6 4.54 -4.17 -42.19
N PRO A 7 4.60 -2.86 -41.90
CA PRO A 7 5.02 -2.39 -40.58
C PRO A 7 3.89 -2.65 -39.58
N SER A 8 4.08 -3.60 -38.67
CA SER A 8 3.21 -3.76 -37.51
C SER A 8 3.49 -2.62 -36.52
N THR A 9 2.70 -1.55 -36.59
CA THR A 9 2.68 -0.53 -35.55
C THR A 9 2.06 -1.13 -34.28
N THR A 10 2.90 -1.61 -33.37
CA THR A 10 2.46 -1.95 -32.01
C THR A 10 2.11 -0.65 -31.29
N THR A 11 0.84 -0.28 -31.28
CA THR A 11 0.34 0.82 -30.45
C THR A 11 0.50 0.42 -28.98
N SER A 12 1.58 0.87 -28.35
CA SER A 12 1.79 0.75 -26.91
C SER A 12 0.73 1.60 -26.22
N THR A 13 -0.29 0.96 -25.66
CA THR A 13 -1.26 1.62 -24.79
C THR A 13 -0.54 2.01 -23.52
N ARG A 14 -0.11 3.27 -23.45
CA ARG A 14 0.41 3.89 -22.23
C ARG A 14 -0.71 3.84 -21.19
N SER A 15 -0.70 2.80 -20.37
CA SER A 15 -1.57 2.67 -19.21
C SER A 15 -1.27 3.86 -18.30
N THR A 16 -2.10 4.89 -18.40
CA THR A 16 -2.08 6.01 -17.49
C THR A 16 -2.55 5.46 -16.16
N ASN A 17 -1.59 5.04 -15.32
CA ASN A 17 -1.81 4.73 -13.93
C ASN A 17 -2.20 6.03 -13.20
N ARG A 18 -3.43 6.50 -13.43
CA ARG A 18 -4.07 7.50 -12.58
C ARG A 18 -4.36 6.80 -11.27
N LEU A 19 -3.34 6.78 -10.40
CA LEU A 19 -3.49 6.39 -9.01
C LEU A 19 -4.61 7.27 -8.42
N ALA A 20 -5.83 6.73 -8.39
CA ALA A 20 -6.97 7.40 -7.82
C ALA A 20 -6.62 7.69 -6.37
N ARG A 21 -6.52 8.98 -6.01
CA ARG A 21 -6.25 9.36 -4.62
C ARG A 21 -7.39 8.79 -3.78
N PRO A 22 -7.13 7.88 -2.83
CA PRO A 22 -8.18 7.40 -1.96
C PRO A 22 -8.77 8.59 -1.21
N SER A 23 -10.10 8.60 -1.04
CA SER A 23 -10.74 9.62 -0.21
C SER A 23 -10.13 9.59 1.19
N LEU A 24 -10.08 10.75 1.86
CA LEU A 24 -9.52 10.86 3.21
C LEU A 24 -10.17 9.85 4.18
N LEU A 25 -11.47 9.61 4.04
CA LEU A 25 -12.20 8.59 4.81
C LEU A 25 -11.68 7.17 4.54
N ARG A 26 -11.43 6.80 3.28
CA ARG A 26 -10.86 5.49 2.94
C ARG A 26 -9.45 5.33 3.51
N LEU A 27 -8.63 6.37 3.44
CA LEU A 27 -7.30 6.37 4.04
C LEU A 27 -7.37 6.17 5.55
N TRP A 28 -8.27 6.89 6.24
CA TRP A 28 -8.45 6.73 7.69
C TRP A 28 -8.95 5.35 8.05
N LEU A 29 -9.92 4.79 7.31
CA LEU A 29 -10.41 3.43 7.54
C LEU A 29 -9.30 2.39 7.36
N GLN A 30 -8.48 2.55 6.31
CA GLN A 30 -7.33 1.68 6.07
C GLN A 30 -6.32 1.77 7.22
N ARG A 31 -5.96 2.98 7.66
CA ARG A 31 -5.08 3.20 8.81
C ARG A 31 -5.62 2.56 10.09
N ILE A 32 -6.91 2.67 10.36
CA ILE A 32 -7.56 2.02 11.53
C ILE A 32 -7.44 0.50 11.43
N ARG A 33 -7.74 -0.08 10.27
CA ARG A 33 -7.63 -1.54 10.05
C ARG A 33 -6.20 -2.04 10.25
N THR A 34 -5.22 -1.36 9.67
CA THR A 34 -3.79 -1.71 9.81
C THR A 34 -3.33 -1.60 11.27
N ARG A 35 -3.79 -0.60 12.02
CA ARG A 35 -3.46 -0.48 13.45
C ARG A 35 -4.10 -1.58 14.29
N ARG A 36 -5.32 -2.00 13.96
CA ARG A 36 -5.97 -3.13 14.63
C ARG A 36 -5.26 -4.45 14.34
N SER A 37 -4.85 -4.70 13.09
CA SER A 37 -4.08 -5.89 12.77
C SER A 37 -2.73 -5.88 13.49
N LEU A 38 -2.05 -4.72 13.53
CA LEU A 38 -0.81 -4.54 14.28
C LEU A 38 -0.99 -4.75 15.79
N ALA A 39 -2.10 -4.29 16.37
CA ALA A 39 -2.41 -4.49 17.79
C ALA A 39 -2.78 -5.94 18.13
N ALA A 40 -3.22 -6.72 17.13
CA ALA A 40 -3.53 -8.13 17.27
C ALA A 40 -2.31 -9.06 17.08
N LEU A 41 -1.15 -8.53 16.68
CA LEU A 41 0.07 -9.32 16.65
C LEU A 41 0.49 -9.71 18.07
N ASP A 42 0.86 -10.97 18.21
CA ASP A 42 1.44 -11.51 19.43
C ASP A 42 2.82 -10.84 19.70
N PRO A 43 3.16 -10.55 20.97
CA PRO A 43 4.48 -10.06 21.35
C PRO A 43 5.66 -10.84 20.75
N ASP A 44 5.53 -12.16 20.60
CA ASP A 44 6.60 -12.99 20.04
C ASP A 44 6.76 -12.76 18.53
N GLN A 45 5.66 -12.59 17.80
CA GLN A 45 5.68 -12.22 16.38
C GLN A 45 6.26 -10.81 16.15
N LEU A 46 6.06 -9.90 17.11
CA LEU A 46 6.68 -8.56 17.07
C LEU A 46 8.20 -8.65 17.24
N ARG A 47 8.67 -9.53 18.14
CA ARG A 47 10.10 -9.78 18.33
C ARG A 47 10.76 -10.39 17.10
N ASP A 48 10.09 -11.34 16.44
CA ASP A 48 10.56 -11.92 15.19
C ASP A 48 10.69 -10.88 14.06
N ALA A 49 9.80 -9.88 14.04
CA ALA A 49 9.87 -8.76 13.13
C ALA A 49 10.89 -7.66 13.54
N GLY A 50 11.57 -7.82 14.69
CA GLY A 50 12.46 -6.82 15.27
C GLY A 50 11.74 -5.54 15.74
N ILE A 51 10.44 -5.64 16.01
CA ILE A 51 9.60 -4.52 16.47
C ILE A 51 9.47 -4.58 17.98
N GLU A 52 9.99 -3.56 18.65
CA GLU A 52 9.83 -3.41 20.08
C GLU A 52 8.36 -3.16 20.50
N PRO A 53 7.80 -3.89 21.48
CA PRO A 53 6.40 -3.73 21.90
C PRO A 53 6.05 -2.32 22.39
N TRP A 54 6.99 -1.62 23.02
CA TRP A 54 6.77 -0.24 23.47
C TRP A 54 6.65 0.74 22.29
N ARG A 55 7.38 0.48 21.20
CA ARG A 55 7.34 1.26 19.96
C ARG A 55 5.99 1.11 19.28
N LEU A 56 5.45 -0.12 19.24
CA LEU A 56 4.11 -0.41 18.75
C LEU A 56 3.05 0.38 19.54
N ARG A 57 3.10 0.34 20.88
CA ARG A 57 2.18 1.09 21.74
C ARG A 57 2.24 2.60 21.48
N HIS A 58 3.43 3.14 21.28
CA HIS A 58 3.60 4.54 20.90
C HIS A 58 2.95 4.84 19.54
N GLU A 59 3.13 3.97 18.55
CA GLU A 59 2.58 4.13 17.20
C GLU A 59 1.04 4.07 17.18
N ILE A 60 0.45 3.14 17.93
CA ILE A 60 -1.01 3.00 18.07
C ILE A 60 -1.64 4.26 18.67
N ARG A 61 -0.94 4.93 19.59
CA ARG A 61 -1.41 6.16 20.25
C ARG A 61 -1.38 7.40 19.36
N LYS A 62 -0.68 7.38 18.23
CA LYS A 62 -0.65 8.53 17.31
C LYS A 62 -2.05 8.76 16.73
N PRO A 63 -2.53 10.00 16.59
CA PRO A 63 -3.81 10.27 15.94
C PRO A 63 -3.79 9.73 14.49
N PHE A 64 -4.87 9.06 14.05
CA PHE A 64 -4.94 8.48 12.69
C PHE A 64 -5.12 9.53 11.58
N TRP A 65 -5.67 10.69 11.96
CA TRP A 65 -5.98 11.81 11.07
C TRP A 65 -4.79 12.71 10.78
N ARG A 66 -3.71 12.63 11.56
CA ARG A 66 -2.44 13.28 11.21
C ARG A 66 -1.70 12.39 10.23
N GLY A 67 -1.63 12.83 8.98
CA GLY A 67 -0.70 12.31 7.98
C GLY A 67 0.65 12.93 8.17
#